data_AF-A0A7C1G5E9-F1
#
_entry.id   AF-A0A7C1G5E9-F1
#
_cell.length_a   1.000
_cell.length_b   1.000
_cell.length_c   1.000
_cell.angle_alpha   90.00
_cell.angle_beta   90.00
_cell.angle_gamma   90.00
#
_symmetry.space_group_name_H-M   'P 1'
#
loop_
_entity.id
_entity.type
_entity.pdbx_description
1 polymer ?
#
loop_
_entity_poly.entity_id
_entity_poly.type
_entity_poly.pdbx_seq_one_letter_code
_entity_poly.pdbx_strand_id
1 'polypeptide(L)'
;MSAYYSLLIIGLCLLMGYAGQISLGHAGFFAMGGYISAALTTFNLLPFSHSALVRLLGSIGFLTRRQDLYGGEILNVHPAVACVIAVVFTGFIAYLIGIPVLKLKGHYLAMATLGFGIIIYRVVL
;
A
#
# COMPACT_ATOMS: atom_id res chain seq x y z
N MET A 1 1.15 -14.74 -11.41
CA MET A 1 0.01 -14.33 -10.57
C MET A 1 -0.07 -15.12 -9.25
N SER A 2 0.25 -16.42 -9.24
CA SER A 2 0.19 -17.27 -8.04
C SER A 2 1.08 -16.81 -6.87
N ALA A 3 2.31 -16.33 -7.15
CA ALA A 3 3.30 -16.04 -6.10
C ALA A 3 2.93 -14.88 -5.16
N TYR A 4 2.22 -13.85 -5.63
CA TYR A 4 1.80 -12.75 -4.74
C TYR A 4 0.55 -13.10 -3.94
N TYR A 5 -0.38 -13.89 -4.51
CA TYR A 5 -1.54 -14.39 -3.77
C TYR A 5 -1.13 -15.38 -2.68
N SER A 6 -0.12 -16.23 -2.92
CA SER A 6 0.35 -17.17 -1.90
C SER A 6 0.93 -16.45 -0.67
N LEU A 7 1.64 -15.32 -0.86
CA LEU A 7 2.13 -14.51 0.26
C LEU A 7 0.98 -13.99 1.14
N LEU A 8 -0.08 -13.45 0.54
CA LEU A 8 -1.26 -12.96 1.25
C LEU A 8 -2.01 -14.10 1.96
N ILE A 9 -2.14 -15.24 1.30
CA ILE A 9 -2.83 -16.41 1.86
C ILE A 9 -2.06 -16.95 3.06
N ILE A 10 -0.71 -17.01 3.01
CA ILE A 10 0.10 -17.44 4.15
C ILE A 10 -0.11 -16.50 5.34
N GLY A 11 -0.14 -15.18 5.13
CA GLY A 11 -0.44 -14.21 6.18
C GLY A 11 -1.83 -14.39 6.79
N LEU A 12 -2.83 -14.62 5.94
CA LEU A 12 -4.21 -14.88 6.35
C LEU A 12 -4.34 -16.19 7.15
N CYS A 13 -3.72 -17.28 6.66
CA CYS A 13 -3.68 -18.57 7.34
C CYS A 13 -2.98 -18.47 8.70
N LEU A 14 -1.93 -17.66 8.81
CA LEU A 14 -1.24 -17.47 10.08
C LEU A 14 -2.16 -16.78 11.10
N LEU A 15 -2.85 -15.72 10.70
CA LEU A 15 -3.76 -15.00 11.60
C LEU A 15 -4.98 -15.84 11.99
N MET A 16 -5.62 -16.47 11.01
CA MET A 16 -6.86 -17.21 11.23
C MET A 16 -6.59 -18.57 11.89
N GLY A 17 -5.48 -19.22 11.55
CA GLY A 17 -5.07 -20.50 12.11
C GLY A 17 -4.41 -20.39 13.48
N TYR A 18 -3.39 -19.54 13.65
CA TYR A 18 -2.64 -19.45 14.92
C TYR A 18 -3.25 -18.49 15.94
N ALA A 19 -3.79 -17.34 15.51
CA ALA A 19 -4.41 -16.40 16.45
C ALA A 19 -5.90 -16.71 16.71
N GLY A 20 -6.52 -17.58 15.91
CA GLY A 20 -7.95 -17.89 15.98
C GLY A 20 -8.84 -16.67 15.71
N GLN A 21 -8.29 -15.65 15.03
CA GLN A 21 -8.96 -14.37 14.80
C GLN A 21 -9.45 -14.28 13.35
N ILE A 22 -10.75 -14.01 13.18
CA ILE A 22 -11.32 -13.71 11.86
C ILE A 22 -10.87 -12.31 11.45
N SER A 23 -10.02 -12.21 10.42
CA SER A 23 -9.53 -10.94 9.88
C SER A 23 -10.04 -10.69 8.47
N LEU A 24 -11.07 -9.85 8.36
CA LEU A 24 -11.62 -9.39 7.07
C LEU A 24 -10.93 -8.12 6.52
N GLY A 25 -10.04 -7.50 7.30
CA GLY A 25 -9.38 -6.25 6.92
C GLY A 25 -8.20 -6.39 5.94
N HIS A 26 -7.79 -7.63 5.61
CA HIS A 26 -6.61 -7.90 4.79
C HIS A 26 -6.73 -7.32 3.38
N ALA A 27 -7.93 -7.37 2.80
CA ALA A 27 -8.22 -6.78 1.50
C ALA A 27 -8.00 -5.25 1.50
N GLY A 28 -8.26 -4.59 2.63
CA GLY A 28 -8.06 -3.16 2.79
C GLY A 28 -6.58 -2.76 2.73
N PHE A 29 -5.72 -3.48 3.46
CA PHE A 29 -4.28 -3.25 3.42
C PHE A 29 -3.68 -3.60 2.04
N PHE A 30 -4.16 -4.66 1.41
CA PHE A 30 -3.77 -5.00 0.04
C PHE A 30 -4.15 -3.91 -0.96
N ALA A 31 -5.38 -3.38 -0.87
CA ALA A 31 -5.84 -2.28 -1.70
C ALA A 31 -4.99 -1.02 -1.48
N MET A 32 -4.74 -0.61 -0.23
CA MET A 32 -3.92 0.56 0.09
C MET A 32 -2.52 0.47 -0.53
N GLY A 33 -1.82 -0.66 -0.38
CA GLY A 33 -0.50 -0.85 -0.99
C GLY A 33 -0.52 -0.74 -2.51
N GLY A 34 -1.53 -1.33 -3.15
CA GLY A 34 -1.74 -1.23 -4.60
C GLY A 34 -2.00 0.19 -5.06
N TYR A 35 -2.92 0.91 -4.41
CA TYR A 35 -3.26 2.30 -4.75
C TYR A 35 -2.08 3.25 -4.53
N ILE A 36 -1.30 3.10 -3.45
CA ILE A 36 -0.12 3.93 -3.19
C ILE A 36 0.96 3.67 -4.25
N SER A 37 1.22 2.41 -4.58
CA SER A 37 2.19 2.07 -5.63
C SER A 37 1.75 2.63 -6.99
N ALA A 38 0.47 2.49 -7.34
CA ALA A 38 -0.09 3.03 -8.58
C ALA A 38 0.05 4.56 -8.62
N ALA A 39 -0.36 5.24 -7.56
CA ALA A 39 -0.19 6.68 -7.39
C ALA A 39 1.27 7.12 -7.63
N LEU A 40 2.24 6.54 -6.92
CA LEU A 40 3.66 6.88 -7.03
C LEU A 40 4.24 6.64 -8.43
N THR A 41 3.72 5.66 -9.19
CA THR A 41 4.19 5.37 -10.55
C THR A 41 3.49 6.17 -11.64
N THR A 42 2.33 6.77 -11.34
CA THR A 42 1.52 7.53 -12.31
C THR A 42 1.62 9.05 -12.11
N PHE A 43 2.00 9.50 -10.91
CA PHE A 43 2.15 10.94 -10.64
C PHE A 43 3.36 11.52 -11.38
N ASN A 44 3.06 12.41 -12.34
CA ASN A 44 4.06 13.08 -13.15
C ASN A 44 4.83 14.13 -12.33
N LEU A 45 6.08 13.85 -11.99
CA LEU A 45 6.92 14.72 -11.15
C LEU A 45 7.62 15.86 -11.93
N LEU A 46 7.38 15.96 -13.25
CA LEU A 46 7.88 17.06 -14.10
C LEU A 46 7.61 18.48 -13.53
N PRO A 47 6.41 18.81 -13.00
CA PRO A 47 6.11 20.17 -12.52
C PRO A 47 6.80 20.51 -11.19
N PHE A 48 7.22 19.51 -10.41
CA PHE A 48 7.80 19.69 -9.06
C PHE A 48 9.33 19.65 -9.03
N SER A 49 9.99 19.74 -10.20
CA SER A 49 11.46 19.68 -10.36
C SER A 49 12.24 20.70 -9.51
N HIS A 50 11.60 21.80 -9.06
CA HIS A 50 12.22 22.82 -8.21
C HIS A 50 12.31 22.46 -6.71
N SER A 51 11.64 21.40 -6.25
CA SER A 51 11.64 21.01 -4.84
C SER A 51 12.90 20.22 -4.47
N ALA A 52 13.53 20.58 -3.34
CA ALA A 52 14.77 19.95 -2.86
C ALA A 52 14.66 18.42 -2.70
N LEU A 53 13.46 17.92 -2.41
CA LEU A 53 13.16 16.49 -2.30
C LEU A 53 13.28 15.75 -3.64
N VAL A 54 12.87 16.35 -4.76
CA VAL A 54 12.98 15.72 -6.09
C VAL A 54 14.42 15.72 -6.58
N ARG A 55 15.21 16.76 -6.25
CA ARG A 55 16.66 16.80 -6.52
C ARG A 55 17.45 15.81 -5.68
N LEU A 56 17.07 15.61 -4.41
CA LEU A 56 17.67 14.58 -3.55
C LEU A 56 17.30 13.17 -4.04
N LEU A 57 16.03 12.92 -4.39
CA LEU A 57 15.62 11.64 -5.01
C LEU A 57 16.29 11.39 -6.36
N GLY A 58 16.57 12.45 -7.13
CA GLY A 58 17.34 12.40 -8.37
C GLY A 58 18.81 12.09 -8.15
N SER A 59 19.44 12.63 -7.11
CA SER A 59 20.83 12.33 -6.74
C SER A 59 21.03 10.89 -6.28
N ILE A 60 19.96 10.20 -5.88
CA ILE A 60 19.99 8.78 -5.46
C ILE A 60 19.72 7.84 -6.66
N GLY A 61 19.43 8.37 -7.87
CA GLY A 61 19.19 7.55 -9.07
C GLY A 61 17.81 6.88 -9.11
N PHE A 62 16.86 7.33 -8.29
CA PHE A 62 15.55 6.69 -8.09
C PHE A 62 14.45 7.18 -9.04
N LEU A 63 14.78 8.12 -9.94
CA LEU A 63 13.86 8.69 -10.92
C LEU A 63 14.14 8.09 -12.30
N THR A 64 13.18 7.33 -12.83
CA THR A 64 13.28 6.79 -14.19
C THR A 64 12.56 7.73 -15.14
N ARG A 65 13.32 8.33 -16.06
CA ARG A 65 12.78 9.08 -17.18
C ARG A 65 12.20 8.08 -18.18
N ARG A 66 10.87 7.99 -18.26
CA ARG A 66 10.16 7.23 -19.29
C ARG A 66 9.63 8.23 -20.33
N GLN A 67 9.71 7.88 -21.60
CA GLN A 67 9.05 8.64 -22.67
C GLN A 67 7.61 8.13 -22.82
N ASP A 68 6.65 9.05 -22.85
CA ASP A 68 5.25 8.76 -23.12
C ASP A 68 5.06 8.24 -24.56
N LEU A 69 3.97 7.51 -24.79
CA LEU A 69 3.50 7.10 -26.13
C LEU A 69 3.30 8.28 -27.11
N TYR A 70 3.28 9.53 -26.61
CA TYR A 70 3.14 10.78 -27.37
C TYR A 70 4.43 11.63 -27.41
N GLY A 71 5.57 11.13 -26.93
CA GLY A 71 6.86 11.85 -26.96
C GLY A 71 7.10 12.86 -25.83
N GLY A 72 6.27 12.88 -24.77
CA GLY A 72 6.52 13.64 -23.54
C GLY A 72 7.48 12.92 -22.59
N GLU A 73 8.33 13.63 -21.86
CA GLU A 73 9.23 13.01 -20.88
C GLU A 73 8.60 12.94 -19.49
N ILE A 74 7.98 11.82 -19.11
CA ILE A 74 7.44 11.63 -17.75
C ILE A 74 8.54 11.20 -16.77
N LEU A 75 8.69 11.98 -15.69
CA LEU A 75 9.56 11.65 -14.58
C LEU A 75 8.75 10.91 -13.54
N ASN A 76 8.93 9.59 -13.44
CA ASN A 76 8.24 8.75 -12.47
C ASN A 76 9.24 8.08 -11.51
N VAL A 77 8.75 7.70 -10.34
CA VAL A 77 9.51 6.92 -9.37
C VAL A 77 9.75 5.51 -9.93
N HIS A 78 10.97 4.99 -9.76
CA HIS A 78 11.28 3.63 -10.18
C HIS A 78 10.31 2.61 -9.53
N PRO A 79 9.73 1.64 -10.27
CA PRO A 79 8.68 0.77 -9.75
C PRO A 79 9.06 0.00 -8.49
N ALA A 80 10.31 -0.45 -8.38
CA ALA A 80 10.80 -1.14 -7.17
C ALA A 80 10.79 -0.23 -5.93
N VAL A 81 11.07 1.06 -6.13
CA VAL A 81 11.11 2.07 -5.08
C VAL A 81 9.69 2.42 -4.62
N ALA A 82 8.78 2.60 -5.58
CA ALA A 82 7.37 2.80 -5.31
C ALA A 82 6.79 1.64 -4.47
N CYS A 83 7.15 0.39 -4.80
CA CYS A 83 6.78 -0.78 -4.00
C CYS A 83 7.30 -0.70 -2.56
N VAL A 84 8.59 -0.38 -2.34
CA VAL A 84 9.15 -0.30 -0.99
C VAL A 84 8.48 0.81 -0.17
N ILE A 85 8.27 1.98 -0.77
CA ILE A 85 7.56 3.10 -0.12
C ILE A 85 6.12 2.70 0.21
N ALA A 86 5.41 2.04 -0.71
CA ALA A 86 4.05 1.57 -0.48
C ALA A 86 3.98 0.54 0.65
N VAL A 87 4.95 -0.40 0.74
CA VAL A 87 5.02 -1.39 1.82
C VAL A 87 5.28 -0.71 3.16
N VAL A 88 6.24 0.20 3.25
CA VAL A 88 6.55 0.93 4.48
C VAL A 88 5.35 1.76 4.94
N PHE A 89 4.72 2.50 4.02
CA PHE A 89 3.57 3.34 4.33
C PHE A 89 2.36 2.50 4.79
N THR A 90 2.04 1.44 4.05
CA THR A 90 0.95 0.52 4.41
C THR A 90 1.23 -0.16 5.74
N GLY A 91 2.47 -0.59 5.99
CA GLY A 91 2.91 -1.16 7.26
C GLY A 91 2.77 -0.19 8.43
N PHE A 92 3.09 1.08 8.22
CA PHE A 92 2.92 2.13 9.23
C PHE A 92 1.43 2.34 9.59
N ILE A 93 0.55 2.43 8.59
CA ILE A 93 -0.90 2.52 8.80
C ILE A 93 -1.43 1.26 9.49
N ALA A 94 -1.01 0.07 9.04
CA ALA A 94 -1.39 -1.20 9.64
C ALA A 94 -0.94 -1.31 11.09
N TYR A 95 0.24 -0.81 11.44
CA TYR A 95 0.72 -0.75 12.82
C TYR A 95 -0.15 0.17 13.68
N LEU A 96 -0.44 1.38 13.19
CA LEU A 96 -1.23 2.39 13.91
C LEU A 96 -2.67 1.92 14.18
N ILE A 97 -3.29 1.25 13.20
CA ILE A 97 -4.63 0.64 13.33
C ILE A 97 -4.57 -0.69 14.10
N GLY A 98 -3.48 -1.45 13.97
CA GLY A 98 -3.32 -2.76 14.59
C GLY A 98 -3.29 -2.69 16.12
N ILE A 99 -2.60 -1.69 16.69
CA ILE A 99 -2.51 -1.52 18.15
C ILE A 99 -3.89 -1.47 18.84
N PRO A 100 -4.86 -0.63 18.43
CA PRO A 100 -6.19 -0.62 19.04
C PRO A 100 -7.00 -1.87 18.70
N VAL A 101 -6.86 -2.42 17.49
CA VAL A 101 -7.60 -3.62 17.05
C VAL A 101 -7.21 -4.85 17.87
N LEU A 102 -5.92 -5.03 18.18
CA LEU A 102 -5.43 -6.14 19.00
C LEU A 102 -5.96 -6.12 20.45
N LYS A 103 -6.52 -5.00 20.92
CA LYS A 103 -7.15 -4.90 22.24
C LYS A 103 -8.58 -5.48 22.25
N LEU A 104 -9.17 -5.72 21.09
CA LEU A 104 -10.52 -6.27 20.97
C LEU A 104 -10.48 -7.81 21.01
N LYS A 105 -11.50 -8.43 21.61
CA LYS A 105 -11.62 -9.88 21.73
C LYS A 105 -12.92 -10.40 21.14
N GLY A 106 -12.89 -11.63 20.63
CA GLY A 106 -14.06 -12.34 20.14
C GLY A 106 -14.81 -11.57 19.04
N HIS A 107 -16.11 -11.36 19.24
CA HIS A 107 -17.00 -10.74 18.25
C HIS A 107 -16.65 -9.28 17.91
N TYR A 108 -16.03 -8.54 18.84
CA TYR A 108 -15.65 -7.15 18.61
C TYR A 108 -14.53 -7.01 17.56
N LEU A 109 -13.63 -8.00 17.49
CA LEU A 109 -12.56 -8.01 16.49
C LEU A 109 -13.12 -8.29 15.09
N ALA A 110 -14.04 -9.26 14.98
CA ALA A 110 -14.72 -9.58 13.73
C ALA A 110 -15.53 -8.37 13.21
N MET A 111 -16.30 -7.72 14.09
CA MET A 111 -17.02 -6.48 13.78
C MET A 111 -16.08 -5.35 13.32
N ALA A 112 -14.94 -5.17 13.99
CA ALA A 112 -13.97 -4.13 13.64
C ALA A 112 -13.34 -4.35 12.26
N THR A 113 -12.95 -5.59 11.94
CA THR A 113 -12.32 -5.89 10.64
C THR A 113 -13.31 -5.86 9.48
N LEU A 114 -14.57 -6.24 9.71
CA LEU A 114 -15.67 -6.07 8.76
C LEU A 114 -15.95 -4.57 8.51
N GLY A 115 -16.09 -3.79 9.59
CA GLY A 115 -16.30 -2.35 9.51
C GLY A 115 -15.19 -1.63 8.75
N PHE A 116 -13.93 -1.98 8.99
CA PHE A 116 -12.79 -1.47 8.24
C PHE A 116 -12.90 -1.75 6.73
N GLY A 117 -13.29 -2.97 6.34
CA GLY A 117 -13.54 -3.31 4.94
C GLY A 117 -14.66 -2.48 4.31
N ILE A 118 -15.76 -2.26 5.02
CA ILE A 118 -16.88 -1.41 4.56
C ILE A 118 -16.44 0.05 4.40
N ILE A 119 -15.66 0.59 5.35
CA ILE A 119 -15.15 1.96 5.28
C ILE A 119 -14.34 2.16 4.00
N ILE A 120 -13.42 1.24 3.70
CA ILE A 120 -12.60 1.31 2.48
C ILE A 120 -13.48 1.23 1.24
N TYR A 121 -14.42 0.28 1.22
CA TYR A 121 -15.35 0.13 0.11
C TYR A 121 -16.13 1.41 -0.15
N ARG A 122 -16.62 2.10 0.89
CA ARG A 122 -17.47 3.31 0.73
C ARG A 122 -16.70 4.59 0.44
N VAL A 123 -15.42 4.68 0.84
CA VAL A 123 -14.60 5.88 0.64
C VAL A 123 -13.88 5.84 -0.71
N VAL A 124 -13.44 4.65 -1.12
CA VAL A 124 -12.57 4.49 -2.31
C VAL A 124 -13.35 4.05 -3.55
N LEU A 125 -14.45 3.30 -3.39
CA LEU A 125 -15.27 2.79 -4.50
C LEU A 125 -16.66 3.42 -4.51
#